data_AF-A0A378BKB8-F1
#
_entry.id   AF-A0A378BKB8-F1
#
_cell.length_a   1.000
_cell.length_b   1.000
_cell.length_c   1.000
_cell.angle_alpha   90.00
_cell.angle_beta   90.00
_cell.angle_gamma   90.00
#
_symmetry.space_group_name_H-M   'P 1'
#
loop_
_entity.id
_entity.type
_entity.pdbx_description
1 polymer ?
#
loop_
_entity_poly.entity_id
_entity_poly.type
_entity_poly.pdbx_seq_one_letter_code
_entity_poly.pdbx_strand_id
1 'polypeptide(L)'
;MVHRGFAYIGHMVSQGFSVVDVRDPTRPTTVNYIAAPPGTWNVHLQAHDDLLLVINARDLFADARFADEKVYYTRSVGDTVSDVQDKGWSAGLRIFDISTPAQPREISFLSLNGIGIHRIWYVGGRWAYVSALIDGLPTTSS
;
A
#
# COMPACT_ATOMS: atom_id res chain seq x y z
N MET A 1 -6.72 7.09 7.65
CA MET A 1 -8.15 6.71 7.60
C MET A 1 -8.72 6.60 8.99
N VAL A 2 -9.98 6.95 9.23
CA VAL A 2 -10.62 6.80 10.55
C VAL A 2 -11.81 5.85 10.44
N HIS A 3 -11.90 4.88 11.34
CA HIS A 3 -13.04 3.95 11.45
C HIS A 3 -13.28 3.61 12.91
N ARG A 4 -14.54 3.62 13.36
CA ARG A 4 -14.94 3.33 14.77
C ARG A 4 -14.16 4.10 15.84
N GLY A 5 -13.73 5.33 15.55
CA GLY A 5 -12.94 6.15 16.49
C GLY A 5 -11.46 5.81 16.56
N PHE A 6 -10.95 5.00 15.62
CA PHE A 6 -9.52 4.70 15.49
C PHE A 6 -8.99 5.20 14.15
N ALA A 7 -7.82 5.84 14.17
CA ALA A 7 -7.10 6.29 12.99
C ALA A 7 -6.02 5.28 12.60
N TYR A 8 -6.00 4.91 11.33
CA TYR A 8 -4.99 4.10 10.66
C TYR A 8 -4.10 5.02 9.84
N ILE A 9 -2.83 5.11 10.21
CA ILE A 9 -1.86 6.06 9.65
C ILE A 9 -0.74 5.28 9.01
N GLY A 10 -0.68 5.31 7.68
CA GLY A 10 0.42 4.73 6.92
C GLY A 10 1.67 5.57 7.04
N HIS A 11 2.80 4.89 7.19
CA HIS A 11 4.10 5.53 7.19
C HIS A 11 4.88 5.05 5.97
N MET A 12 5.18 5.98 5.05
CA MET A 12 5.89 5.64 3.82
C MET A 12 7.31 5.13 4.09
N VAL A 13 8.01 5.71 5.07
CA VAL A 13 9.45 5.45 5.30
C VAL A 13 9.69 4.51 6.49
N SER A 14 8.76 4.39 7.46
CA SER A 14 8.94 3.47 8.61
C SER A 14 8.41 2.05 8.40
N GLN A 15 8.02 1.69 7.17
CA GLN A 15 7.60 0.34 6.78
C GLN A 15 6.43 -0.18 7.63
N GLY A 16 5.28 0.51 7.63
CA GLY A 16 4.11 0.02 8.38
C GLY A 16 2.98 1.03 8.51
N PHE A 17 2.02 0.71 9.38
CA PHE A 17 0.97 1.65 9.78
C PHE A 17 0.72 1.61 11.28
N SER A 18 0.45 2.77 11.86
CA SER A 18 0.03 2.89 13.26
C SER A 18 -1.49 2.85 13.38
N VAL A 19 -1.96 2.29 14.49
CA VAL A 19 -3.34 2.41 14.95
C VAL A 19 -3.36 3.36 16.14
N VAL A 20 -4.16 4.41 16.03
CA VAL A 20 -4.29 5.46 17.03
C VAL A 20 -5.74 5.55 17.47
N ASP A 21 -6.01 5.44 18.77
CA ASP A 21 -7.31 5.76 19.34
C ASP A 21 -7.51 7.28 19.28
N VAL A 22 -8.56 7.70 18.58
CA VAL A 22 -8.94 9.11 18.38
C VAL A 22 -10.37 9.37 18.82
N ARG A 23 -10.93 8.53 19.71
CA ARG A 23 -12.26 8.74 20.29
C ARG A 23 -12.36 10.07 21.06
N ASP A 24 -11.24 10.51 21.64
CA ASP A 24 -11.00 11.90 22.03
C ASP A 24 -9.96 12.50 21.07
N PRO A 25 -10.36 13.34 20.09
CA PRO A 25 -9.43 13.91 19.13
C PRO A 25 -8.44 14.91 19.75
N THR A 26 -8.70 15.40 20.97
CA THR A 26 -7.77 16.28 21.69
C THR A 26 -6.68 15.51 22.43
N ARG A 27 -6.87 14.19 22.59
CA ARG A 27 -5.96 13.29 23.33
C ARG A 27 -5.73 11.96 22.58
N PRO A 28 -5.21 12.00 21.35
CA PRO A 28 -4.96 10.79 20.57
C PRO A 28 -3.91 9.90 21.24
N THR A 29 -4.14 8.58 21.23
CA THR A 29 -3.22 7.60 21.84
C THR A 29 -2.89 6.49 20.86
N THR A 30 -1.59 6.28 20.56
CA THR A 30 -1.16 5.14 19.74
C THR A 30 -1.38 3.84 20.52
N VAL A 31 -2.16 2.91 19.96
CA VAL A 31 -2.52 1.64 20.60
C VAL A 31 -1.87 0.42 19.93
N ASN A 32 -1.43 0.55 18.68
CA ASN A 32 -0.77 -0.54 17.97
C ASN A 32 0.09 -0.04 16.80
N TYR A 33 1.01 -0.88 16.33
CA TYR A 33 1.81 -0.69 15.14
C TYR A 33 1.92 -2.00 14.36
N ILE A 34 1.55 -1.94 13.08
CA ILE A 34 1.66 -3.09 12.17
C ILE A 34 2.79 -2.81 11.19
N ALA A 35 3.87 -3.60 11.30
CA ALA A 35 4.99 -3.53 10.37
C ALA A 35 4.55 -4.05 8.99
N ALA A 36 4.97 -3.36 7.95
CA ALA A 36 4.93 -3.85 6.58
C ALA A 36 6.00 -4.94 6.40
N PRO A 37 5.81 -5.86 5.45
CA PRO A 37 6.87 -6.79 5.06
C PRO A 37 8.19 -6.06 4.73
N PRO A 38 9.35 -6.70 4.94
CA PRO A 38 10.65 -6.13 4.59
C PRO A 38 10.68 -5.62 3.14
N GLY A 39 11.30 -4.45 2.92
CA GLY A 39 11.44 -3.86 1.57
C GLY A 39 10.12 -3.42 0.91
N THR A 40 9.07 -3.19 1.71
CA THR A 40 7.78 -2.69 1.21
C THR A 40 7.35 -1.40 1.88
N TRP A 41 6.68 -0.54 1.10
CA TRP A 41 6.15 0.74 1.54
C TRP A 41 4.63 0.73 1.52
N ASN A 42 4.02 1.37 2.52
CA ASN A 42 2.59 1.62 2.55
C ASN A 42 2.31 2.97 1.88
N VAL A 43 1.79 2.93 0.64
CA VAL A 43 1.62 4.14 -0.19
C VAL A 43 0.25 4.78 -0.01
N HIS A 44 -0.77 3.97 0.25
CA HIS A 44 -2.14 4.44 0.41
C HIS A 44 -2.94 3.47 1.28
N LEU A 45 -3.82 4.02 2.12
CA LEU A 45 -4.72 3.24 2.97
C LEU A 45 -6.16 3.72 2.79
N GLN A 46 -7.12 2.80 2.71
CA GLN A 46 -8.54 3.09 2.77
C GLN A 46 -9.28 2.12 3.69
N ALA A 47 -10.20 2.62 4.49
CA ALA A 47 -10.95 1.84 5.47
C ALA A 47 -12.45 2.00 5.26
N HIS A 48 -13.17 0.89 5.18
CA HIS A 48 -14.64 0.82 5.12
C HIS A 48 -15.13 -0.60 5.44
N ASP A 49 -16.34 -0.76 5.97
CA ASP A 49 -16.97 -2.07 6.27
C ASP A 49 -16.09 -3.02 7.10
N ASP A 50 -15.44 -2.50 8.14
CA ASP A 50 -14.49 -3.26 8.97
C ASP A 50 -13.30 -3.84 8.17
N LEU A 51 -13.04 -3.32 6.97
CA LEU A 51 -11.87 -3.64 6.16
C LEU A 51 -10.93 -2.46 6.05
N LEU A 52 -9.63 -2.74 6.08
CA LEU A 52 -8.57 -1.80 5.76
C LEU A 52 -7.78 -2.35 4.57
N LEU A 53 -7.80 -1.60 3.47
CA LEU A 53 -7.02 -1.86 2.28
C LEU A 53 -5.72 -1.06 2.38
N VAL A 54 -4.60 -1.75 2.25
CA VAL A 54 -3.25 -1.18 2.32
C VAL A 54 -2.53 -1.51 1.03
N ILE A 55 -2.12 -0.48 0.30
CA ILE A 55 -1.24 -0.66 -0.86
C ILE A 55 0.18 -0.89 -0.35
N ASN A 56 0.74 -2.04 -0.72
CA ASN A 56 2.16 -2.30 -0.61
C ASN A 56 2.82 -2.03 -1.98
N ALA A 57 3.80 -1.13 -2.01
CA ALA A 57 4.66 -0.94 -3.18
C ALA A 57 6.09 -1.39 -2.86
N ARG A 58 6.85 -1.70 -3.90
CA ARG A 58 8.29 -1.98 -3.77
C ARG A 58 8.98 -0.74 -3.22
N ASP A 59 9.83 -0.94 -2.21
CA ASP A 59 10.79 0.09 -1.81
C ASP A 59 11.82 0.27 -2.95
N LEU A 60 11.60 1.28 -3.78
CA LEU A 60 12.48 1.62 -4.90
C LEU A 60 13.72 2.40 -4.44
N PHE A 61 13.78 2.87 -3.19
CA PHE A 61 14.90 3.64 -2.65
C PHE A 61 15.96 2.77 -1.96
N ALA A 62 15.62 1.53 -1.60
CA ALA A 62 16.59 0.52 -1.19
C ALA A 62 17.54 0.11 -2.33
N ASP A 63 17.20 0.45 -3.57
CA ASP A 63 18.05 0.26 -4.74
C ASP A 63 18.73 1.59 -5.08
N ALA A 64 20.03 1.70 -4.78
CA ALA A 64 20.84 2.92 -4.93
C ALA A 64 20.84 3.53 -6.36
N ARG A 65 20.25 2.82 -7.33
CA ARG A 65 20.08 3.23 -8.73
C ARG A 65 18.94 4.24 -8.96
N PHE A 66 18.03 4.42 -7.99
CA PHE A 66 16.84 5.30 -8.12
C PHE A 66 16.82 6.47 -7.12
N ALA A 67 17.96 6.80 -6.50
CA ALA A 67 18.07 7.87 -5.50
C ALA A 67 17.73 9.28 -6.02
N ASP A 68 17.66 9.47 -7.35
CA ASP A 68 17.23 10.72 -7.96
C ASP A 68 15.71 10.72 -8.22
N GLU A 69 14.98 11.46 -7.38
CA GLU A 69 13.53 11.70 -7.50
C GLU A 69 13.10 12.18 -8.90
N LYS A 70 14.01 12.87 -9.62
CA LYS A 70 13.78 13.30 -11.01
C LYS A 70 13.69 12.12 -11.98
N VAL A 71 14.43 11.03 -11.78
CA VAL A 71 14.43 9.88 -12.70
C VAL A 71 13.10 9.12 -12.62
N TYR A 72 12.48 9.10 -11.44
CA TYR A 72 11.18 8.46 -11.19
C TYR A 72 10.02 9.05 -12.02
N TYR A 73 10.04 10.36 -12.27
CA TYR A 73 8.99 11.05 -13.05
C TYR A 73 9.36 11.27 -14.53
N THR A 74 10.62 11.06 -14.93
CA THR A 74 11.10 11.43 -16.29
C THR A 74 11.41 10.26 -17.20
N ARG A 75 11.54 9.03 -16.69
CA ARG A 75 11.68 7.85 -17.56
C ARG A 75 10.32 7.29 -17.95
N SER A 76 10.16 7.02 -19.26
CA SER A 76 9.02 6.28 -19.77
C SER A 76 8.98 4.91 -19.10
N VAL A 77 7.79 4.49 -18.68
CA VAL A 77 7.50 3.28 -17.90
C VAL A 77 8.10 2.00 -18.54
N GLY A 78 8.40 2.03 -19.85
CA GLY A 78 8.93 0.90 -20.60
C GLY A 78 10.37 0.47 -20.34
N ASP A 79 11.23 1.32 -19.75
CA ASP A 79 12.67 1.01 -19.63
C ASP A 79 13.09 0.39 -18.28
N THR A 80 12.15 0.12 -17.37
CA THR A 80 12.48 -0.26 -15.98
C THR A 80 12.21 -1.74 -15.66
N VAL A 81 11.93 -2.59 -16.64
CA VAL A 81 11.52 -3.97 -16.38
C VAL A 81 12.16 -4.96 -17.36
N SER A 82 13.46 -5.12 -17.23
CA SER A 82 14.14 -6.35 -17.62
C SER A 82 15.27 -6.56 -16.62
N ASP A 83 14.92 -7.05 -15.43
CA ASP A 83 15.72 -7.98 -14.65
C ASP A 83 15.16 -8.09 -13.23
N VAL A 84 15.36 -9.27 -12.65
CA VAL A 84 15.10 -9.65 -11.26
C VAL A 84 13.73 -10.30 -11.02
N GLN A 85 13.63 -11.56 -11.45
CA GLN A 85 13.09 -12.58 -10.56
C GLN A 85 13.96 -12.65 -9.29
N ASP A 86 13.32 -12.85 -8.14
CA ASP A 86 13.89 -13.19 -6.82
C ASP A 86 14.62 -12.09 -6.00
N LYS A 87 13.90 -11.54 -5.00
CA LYS A 87 14.15 -11.72 -3.54
C LYS A 87 13.53 -10.58 -2.70
N GLY A 88 12.52 -10.92 -1.89
CA GLY A 88 12.27 -10.26 -0.60
C GLY A 88 11.32 -9.06 -0.53
N TRP A 89 10.61 -8.70 -1.60
CA TRP A 89 9.63 -7.59 -1.60
C TRP A 89 8.26 -8.07 -2.10
N SER A 90 7.20 -7.35 -1.73
CA SER A 90 5.82 -7.64 -2.16
C SER A 90 5.12 -6.36 -2.62
N ALA A 91 4.82 -6.26 -3.92
CA ALA A 91 3.94 -5.22 -4.45
C ALA A 91 2.52 -5.79 -4.63
N GLY A 92 1.51 -5.06 -4.16
CA GLY A 92 0.14 -5.57 -4.17
C GLY A 92 -0.80 -4.87 -3.20
N LEU A 93 -2.00 -5.44 -3.07
CA LEU A 93 -3.04 -4.96 -2.15
C LEU A 93 -3.16 -5.93 -0.97
N ARG A 94 -2.87 -5.45 0.23
CA ARG A 94 -3.09 -6.19 1.48
C ARG A 94 -4.41 -5.76 2.11
N ILE A 95 -5.16 -6.74 2.60
CA ILE A 95 -6.49 -6.52 3.19
C ILE A 95 -6.45 -6.98 4.64
N PHE A 96 -6.86 -6.11 5.54
CA PHE A 96 -6.99 -6.38 6.97
C PHE A 96 -8.45 -6.30 7.39
N ASP A 97 -8.85 -7.21 8.26
CA ASP A 97 -10.02 -7.11 9.11
C ASP A 97 -9.69 -6.19 10.29
N ILE A 98 -10.48 -5.12 10.44
CA ILE A 98 -10.38 -4.12 11.50
C ILE A 98 -11.66 -4.06 12.35
N SER A 99 -12.48 -5.13 12.35
CA SER A 99 -13.67 -5.25 13.20
C SER A 99 -13.33 -5.13 14.69
N THR A 100 -12.11 -5.52 15.08
CA THR A 100 -11.47 -5.20 16.36
C THR A 100 -10.42 -4.10 16.13
N PRO A 101 -10.75 -2.80 16.30
CA PRO A 101 -9.98 -1.71 15.71
C PRO A 101 -8.51 -1.64 16.13
N ALA A 102 -8.21 -1.95 17.39
CA ALA A 102 -6.86 -1.94 17.95
C ALA A 102 -6.02 -3.17 17.54
N GLN A 103 -6.63 -4.20 16.93
CA GLN A 103 -5.97 -5.44 16.54
C GLN A 103 -6.27 -5.79 15.08
N PRO A 104 -5.74 -5.01 14.10
CA PRO A 104 -5.88 -5.34 12.69
C PRO A 104 -5.35 -6.74 12.40
N ARG A 105 -6.12 -7.54 11.68
CA ARG A 105 -5.75 -8.90 11.30
C ARG A 105 -5.72 -9.01 9.79
N GLU A 106 -4.59 -9.39 9.22
CA GLU A 106 -4.51 -9.64 7.79
C GLU A 106 -5.43 -10.81 7.41
N ILE A 107 -6.20 -10.63 6.34
CA ILE A 107 -7.11 -11.66 5.82
C ILE A 107 -6.82 -12.05 4.38
N SER A 108 -6.11 -11.21 3.62
CA SER A 108 -5.74 -11.53 2.23
C SER A 108 -4.62 -10.61 1.73
N PHE A 109 -3.88 -11.11 0.75
CA PHE A 109 -2.91 -10.35 -0.03
C PHE A 109 -3.05 -10.68 -1.51
N LEU A 110 -3.34 -9.67 -2.33
CA LEU A 110 -3.33 -9.75 -3.78
C LEU A 110 -1.97 -9.26 -4.28
N SER A 111 -1.13 -10.19 -4.72
CA SER A 111 0.16 -9.88 -5.36
C SER A 111 -0.07 -9.36 -6.77
N LEU A 112 0.68 -8.34 -7.19
CA LEU A 112 0.66 -7.79 -8.55
C LEU A 112 2.06 -7.74 -9.14
N ASN A 113 2.16 -8.06 -10.42
CA ASN A 113 3.41 -7.94 -11.19
C ASN A 113 3.60 -6.47 -11.66
N GLY A 114 4.84 -6.03 -11.77
CA GLY A 114 5.20 -4.66 -12.18
C GLY A 114 5.56 -3.72 -11.02
N ILE A 115 5.65 -2.42 -11.30
CA ILE A 115 6.05 -1.38 -10.34
C ILE A 115 5.01 -1.09 -9.24
N GLY A 116 3.79 -1.62 -9.39
CA GLY A 116 2.79 -1.71 -8.31
C GLY A 116 1.54 -0.85 -8.52
N ILE A 117 0.74 -0.76 -7.45
CA ILE A 117 -0.44 0.10 -7.38
C ILE A 117 -0.04 1.45 -6.81
N HIS A 118 -0.54 2.55 -7.38
CA HIS A 118 -0.30 3.89 -6.84
C HIS A 118 -1.47 4.48 -6.06
N ARG A 119 -2.72 4.09 -6.36
CA ARG A 119 -3.93 4.61 -5.70
C ARG A 119 -5.01 3.54 -5.61
N ILE A 120 -5.79 3.61 -4.53
CA ILE A 120 -7.00 2.82 -4.32
C ILE A 120 -8.17 3.75 -4.04
N TRP A 121 -9.36 3.33 -4.47
CA TRP A 121 -10.64 3.93 -4.11
C TRP A 121 -11.63 2.83 -3.70
N TYR A 122 -12.02 2.83 -2.44
CA TYR A 122 -12.84 1.85 -1.76
C TYR A 122 -13.68 2.61 -0.74
N VAL A 123 -14.98 2.57 -0.97
CA VAL A 123 -16.02 3.24 -0.17
C VAL A 123 -17.03 2.23 0.35
N GLY A 124 -16.61 0.97 0.45
CA GLY A 124 -17.44 -0.13 0.91
C GLY A 124 -18.04 -1.01 -0.18
N GLY A 125 -18.67 -2.08 0.28
CA GLY A 125 -19.30 -3.08 -0.56
C GLY A 125 -18.31 -4.01 -1.26
N ARG A 126 -18.71 -4.55 -2.41
CA ARG A 126 -17.99 -5.64 -3.07
C ARG A 126 -16.75 -5.19 -3.86
N TRP A 127 -16.66 -3.92 -4.21
CA TRP A 127 -15.72 -3.45 -5.22
C TRP A 127 -14.79 -2.36 -4.69
N ALA A 128 -13.50 -2.54 -4.93
CA ALA A 128 -12.49 -1.51 -4.80
C ALA A 128 -11.89 -1.23 -6.19
N TYR A 129 -11.65 0.04 -6.49
CA TYR A 129 -11.04 0.49 -7.73
C TYR A 129 -9.56 0.77 -7.48
N VAL A 130 -8.73 0.30 -8.38
CA VAL A 130 -7.28 0.25 -8.17
C VAL A 130 -6.59 0.74 -9.44
N SER A 131 -5.70 1.73 -9.32
CA SER A 131 -4.86 2.16 -10.44
C SER A 131 -3.48 1.49 -10.33
N ALA A 132 -3.27 0.46 -11.14
CA ALA A 132 -2.01 -0.27 -11.21
C ALA A 132 -1.27 0.07 -12.50
N LEU A 133 0.06 0.25 -12.38
CA LEU A 133 0.96 0.21 -13.53
C LEU A 133 1.36 -1.25 -13.71
N ILE A 134 0.58 -1.96 -14.53
CA ILE A 134 0.81 -3.36 -14.89
C ILE A 134 1.58 -3.36 -16.21
N ASP A 135 2.72 -4.04 -16.27
CA ASP A 135 3.42 -4.25 -17.53
C ASP A 135 2.57 -5.10 -18.48
N GLY A 136 2.38 -4.62 -19.71
CA GLY A 136 1.91 -5.45 -20.82
C GLY A 136 0.41 -5.49 -21.10
N LEU A 137 -0.35 -4.39 -20.93
CA LEU A 137 -1.57 -4.24 -21.72
C LEU A 137 -1.15 -4.19 -23.21
N PRO A 138 -1.49 -5.19 -24.05
CA PRO A 138 -1.25 -5.06 -25.48
C PRO A 138 -2.16 -3.95 -25.96
N THR A 139 -1.57 -2.89 -26.49
CA THR A 139 -2.29 -1.99 -27.39
C THR A 139 -2.65 -2.81 -28.61
N THR A 140 -3.86 -3.38 -28.65
CA THR A 140 -4.43 -3.89 -29.89
C THR A 140 -4.73 -2.68 -30.76
N SER A 141 -3.73 -2.19 -31.50
CA SER A 141 -3.97 -1.40 -32.69
C SER A 141 -4.55 -2.33 -33.75
N SER A 142 -5.84 -2.15 -34.02
CA SER A 142 -6.57 -2.69 -35.17
C SER A 142 -5.96 -2.26 -36.50
#